data_AF-A0A822CQY6-F1
#
_entry.id   AF-A0A822CQY6-F1
#
_cell.length_a   1.000
_cell.length_b   1.000
_cell.length_c   1.000
_cell.angle_alpha   90.00
_cell.angle_beta   90.00
_cell.angle_gamma   90.00
#
_symmetry.space_group_name_H-M   'P 1'
#
loop_
_entity.id
_entity.type
_entity.pdbx_description
1 polymer ?
#
loop_
_entity_poly.entity_id
_entity_poly.type
_entity_poly.pdbx_seq_one_letter_code
_entity_poly.pdbx_strand_id
1 'polypeptide(L)'
;MKFKDIFSSILDIDKLEEDLKRKIERMNTQLLAKASKEELSFKDCDEFRMYYNHLVSFEKHVRLTSFDNQSFLNTCEQKIFDKVASLRKTIFTSILDTQQVADMLIKMKYLAENLSMFDQTINDEIDETLNLYKEKQGSAGIMLLTMALEKNDLGSRLISDHSCLRGEDWRKRREKMQNQDNLEYVINELTGDDVAKDILQSRYQVFRKKYDELVSTILKSFDPKTAKEPDLEVLITQTKYLVGTLSHKSETVVCSRSFREAIPELLAHIFAIWTLKNTQHYNTTRGIDAARFYLLMPHVGQVIAIFRLLGIGFQTIGRIPGIGIGYKKIISDQLVNNLVEVGTGEGKSVVMAITACVFALGGVDVNCSCYSEVLSIRDKSDFASVFTALGIEDRIEYGTFNKLCEQLINEQCNVREKVHDMIINNRGKIDKVTGSEKSQFK
;
A
#
# COMPACT_ATOMS: atom_id res chain seq x y z
N MET A 1 10.54 -46.61 13.23
CA MET A 1 10.70 -46.77 14.68
C MET A 1 9.30 -46.67 15.29
N LYS A 2 8.79 -47.74 15.90
CA LYS A 2 7.38 -47.77 16.34
C LYS A 2 7.30 -47.08 17.71
N PHE A 3 6.23 -46.34 17.97
CA PHE A 3 6.02 -45.62 19.25
C PHE A 3 6.17 -46.51 20.51
N LYS A 4 5.96 -47.83 20.36
CA LYS A 4 6.17 -48.85 21.39
C LYS A 4 7.64 -49.04 21.82
N ASP A 5 8.60 -48.68 20.97
CA ASP A 5 10.03 -48.93 21.23
C ASP A 5 10.65 -47.85 22.14
N ILE A 6 9.91 -46.77 22.45
CA ILE A 6 10.38 -45.60 23.22
C ILE A 6 9.76 -45.53 24.62
N PHE A 7 8.53 -46.03 24.81
CA PHE A 7 7.81 -45.93 26.10
C PHE A 7 7.73 -47.30 26.80
N SER A 8 8.66 -47.55 27.73
CA SER A 8 8.76 -48.77 28.53
C SER A 8 7.76 -48.87 29.70
N SER A 9 6.66 -48.12 29.66
CA SER A 9 5.55 -48.25 30.60
C SER A 9 4.24 -48.08 29.85
N ILE A 10 3.46 -49.18 29.80
CA ILE A 10 2.00 -49.26 29.76
C ILE A 10 1.31 -47.89 29.63
N LEU A 11 1.25 -47.35 28.41
CA LEU A 11 0.31 -46.29 28.09
C LEU A 11 -1.04 -46.98 27.93
N ASP A 12 -1.90 -46.82 28.93
CA ASP A 12 -3.30 -47.19 28.82
C ASP A 12 -3.94 -46.24 27.79
N ILE A 13 -3.93 -46.68 26.54
CA ILE A 13 -4.40 -45.91 25.38
C ILE A 13 -5.87 -45.55 25.55
N ASP A 14 -6.66 -46.45 26.13
CA ASP A 14 -8.09 -46.24 26.37
C ASP A 14 -8.31 -45.13 27.40
N LYS A 15 -7.55 -45.15 28.51
CA LYS A 15 -7.58 -44.07 29.52
C LYS A 15 -7.11 -42.74 28.95
N LEU A 16 -6.07 -42.73 28.12
CA LEU A 16 -5.59 -41.51 27.46
C LEU A 16 -6.63 -40.94 26.49
N GLU A 17 -7.29 -41.80 25.73
CA GLU A 17 -8.37 -41.42 24.83
C GLU A 17 -9.57 -40.85 25.59
N GLU A 18 -9.95 -41.45 26.72
CA GLU A 18 -11.01 -40.93 27.59
C GLU A 18 -10.65 -39.57 28.21
N ASP A 19 -9.41 -39.40 28.67
CA ASP A 19 -8.90 -38.13 29.18
C ASP A 19 -8.91 -37.02 28.11
N LEU A 20 -8.54 -37.37 26.88
CA LEU A 20 -8.59 -36.45 25.74
C LEU A 20 -10.03 -36.07 25.41
N LYS A 21 -10.95 -37.04 25.32
CA LYS A 21 -12.38 -36.80 25.09
C LYS A 21 -12.95 -35.83 26.13
N ARG A 22 -12.68 -36.05 27.42
CA ARG A 22 -13.12 -35.15 28.51
C ARG A 22 -12.56 -33.74 28.38
N LYS A 23 -11.28 -33.59 28.02
CA LYS A 23 -10.66 -32.27 27.80
C LYS A 23 -11.30 -31.55 26.63
N ILE A 24 -11.57 -32.26 25.54
CA ILE A 24 -12.21 -31.68 24.36
C ILE A 24 -13.65 -31.26 24.67
N GLU A 25 -14.42 -32.09 25.37
CA GLU A 25 -15.79 -31.76 25.74
C GLU A 25 -15.85 -30.53 26.67
N ARG A 26 -14.87 -30.39 27.56
CA ARG A 26 -14.69 -29.17 28.36
C ARG A 26 -14.37 -27.95 27.49
N MET A 27 -13.49 -28.08 26.50
CA MET A 27 -13.19 -27.00 25.54
C MET A 27 -14.42 -26.64 24.70
N ASN A 28 -15.18 -27.63 24.22
CA ASN A 28 -16.44 -27.41 23.49
C ASN A 28 -17.43 -26.64 24.37
N THR A 29 -17.64 -27.08 25.60
CA THR A 29 -18.53 -26.38 26.56
C THR A 29 -18.10 -24.93 26.76
N GLN A 30 -16.81 -24.67 26.93
CA GLN A 30 -16.29 -23.33 27.13
C GLN A 30 -16.40 -22.47 25.87
N LEU A 31 -16.08 -23.01 24.70
CA LEU A 31 -16.22 -22.31 23.42
C LEU A 31 -17.67 -21.92 23.15
N LEU A 32 -18.61 -22.85 23.32
CA LEU A 32 -20.03 -22.59 23.12
C LEU A 32 -20.57 -21.53 24.10
N ALA A 33 -20.11 -21.58 25.35
CA ALA A 33 -20.45 -20.58 26.35
C ALA A 33 -19.97 -19.18 25.94
N LYS A 34 -18.78 -19.06 25.35
CA LYS A 34 -18.29 -17.78 24.79
C LYS A 34 -19.09 -17.35 23.57
N ALA A 35 -19.27 -18.23 22.60
CA ALA A 35 -20.04 -17.97 21.38
C ALA A 35 -21.46 -17.45 21.69
N SER A 36 -22.07 -17.94 22.78
CA SER A 36 -23.44 -17.62 23.16
C SER A 36 -23.60 -16.32 23.97
N LYS A 37 -22.51 -15.67 24.43
CA LYS A 37 -22.59 -14.40 25.15
C LYS A 37 -23.11 -13.28 24.25
N GLU A 38 -24.01 -12.43 24.73
CA GLU A 38 -24.55 -11.32 23.93
C GLU A 38 -23.45 -10.39 23.40
N GLU A 39 -22.61 -9.89 24.30
CA GLU A 39 -21.41 -9.11 23.98
C GLU A 39 -20.13 -9.87 24.37
N LEU A 40 -19.08 -9.74 23.56
CA LEU A 40 -17.78 -10.35 23.78
C LEU A 40 -16.79 -9.30 24.25
N SER A 41 -16.21 -9.51 25.44
CA SER A 41 -15.05 -8.76 25.89
C SER A 41 -13.77 -9.24 25.22
N PHE A 42 -12.67 -8.49 25.35
CA PHE A 42 -11.36 -8.88 24.81
C PHE A 42 -10.94 -10.26 25.32
N LYS A 43 -11.14 -10.51 26.62
CA LYS A 43 -10.88 -11.79 27.27
C LYS A 43 -11.75 -12.91 26.68
N ASP A 44 -13.00 -12.63 26.36
CA ASP A 44 -13.89 -13.62 25.76
C ASP A 44 -13.46 -13.96 24.33
N CYS A 45 -13.04 -12.98 23.54
CA CYS A 45 -12.50 -13.20 22.20
C CYS A 45 -11.20 -14.01 22.24
N ASP A 46 -10.29 -13.69 23.17
CA ASP A 46 -9.03 -14.40 23.31
C ASP A 46 -9.23 -15.86 23.74
N GLU A 47 -10.11 -16.10 24.71
CA GLU A 47 -10.48 -17.45 25.14
C GLU A 47 -11.21 -18.20 24.02
N PHE A 48 -12.14 -17.55 23.30
CA PHE A 48 -12.80 -18.15 22.13
C PHE A 48 -11.76 -18.58 21.10
N ARG A 49 -10.85 -17.69 20.72
CA ARG A 49 -9.80 -17.94 19.73
C ARG A 49 -8.90 -19.09 20.14
N MET A 50 -8.50 -19.13 21.41
CA MET A 50 -7.69 -20.20 21.95
C MET A 50 -8.40 -21.56 21.83
N TYR A 51 -9.64 -21.68 22.32
CA TYR A 51 -10.38 -22.95 22.24
C TYR A 51 -10.67 -23.35 20.80
N TYR A 52 -11.10 -22.41 19.96
CA TYR A 52 -11.38 -22.65 18.55
C TYR A 52 -10.16 -23.19 17.81
N ASN A 53 -9.00 -22.52 17.93
CA ASN A 53 -7.76 -22.95 17.27
C ASN A 53 -7.26 -24.31 17.80
N HIS A 54 -7.42 -24.57 19.09
CA HIS A 54 -7.09 -25.88 19.65
C HIS A 54 -7.96 -26.97 19.01
N LEU A 55 -9.27 -26.76 18.93
CA LEU A 55 -10.21 -27.75 18.38
C LEU A 55 -9.98 -27.99 16.89
N VAL A 56 -9.72 -26.94 16.10
CA VAL A 56 -9.34 -27.05 14.67
C VAL A 56 -8.02 -27.84 14.51
N SER A 57 -7.03 -27.57 15.37
CA SER A 57 -5.77 -28.31 15.35
C SER A 57 -5.96 -29.78 15.73
N PHE A 58 -6.80 -30.06 16.73
CA PHE A 58 -7.16 -31.42 17.13
C PHE A 58 -7.82 -32.18 15.98
N GLU A 59 -8.80 -31.58 15.29
CA GLU A 59 -9.46 -32.18 14.14
C GLU A 59 -8.50 -32.48 12.99
N LYS A 60 -7.56 -31.57 12.72
CA LYS A 60 -6.58 -31.72 11.64
C LYS A 60 -5.54 -32.81 11.92
N HIS A 61 -5.14 -32.98 13.18
CA HIS A 61 -3.95 -33.77 13.53
C HIS A 61 -4.24 -35.04 14.34
N VAL A 62 -5.41 -35.15 14.96
CA VAL A 62 -5.76 -36.28 15.84
C VAL A 62 -6.94 -37.05 15.27
N ARG A 63 -6.70 -38.30 14.87
CA ARG A 63 -7.74 -39.20 14.38
C ARG A 63 -8.33 -40.02 15.53
N LEU A 64 -9.37 -39.49 16.16
CA LEU A 64 -10.18 -40.24 17.12
C LEU A 64 -11.40 -40.83 16.40
N THR A 65 -11.59 -42.15 16.49
CA THR A 65 -12.82 -42.80 16.05
C THR A 65 -13.99 -42.21 16.83
N SER A 66 -15.07 -41.80 16.13
CA SER A 66 -16.27 -41.14 16.67
C SER A 66 -16.17 -39.65 17.04
N PHE A 67 -15.14 -38.95 16.57
CA PHE A 67 -14.94 -37.54 16.89
C PHE A 67 -15.09 -36.65 15.65
N ASP A 68 -16.27 -36.07 15.45
CA ASP A 68 -16.57 -35.07 14.41
C ASP A 68 -16.90 -33.74 15.09
N ASN A 69 -15.92 -32.83 15.09
CA ASN A 69 -16.04 -31.51 15.69
C ASN A 69 -16.50 -30.44 14.70
N GLN A 70 -16.53 -30.74 13.40
CA GLN A 70 -16.81 -29.75 12.37
C GLN A 70 -18.22 -29.17 12.56
N SER A 71 -19.21 -30.03 12.82
CA SER A 71 -20.58 -29.58 13.07
C SER A 71 -20.69 -28.66 14.30
N PHE A 72 -19.89 -28.93 15.34
CA PHE A 72 -19.85 -28.14 16.56
C PHE A 72 -19.12 -26.80 16.36
N LEU A 73 -18.00 -26.80 15.66
CA LEU A 73 -17.27 -25.58 15.27
C LEU A 73 -18.16 -24.68 14.41
N ASN A 74 -18.80 -25.23 13.38
CA ASN A 74 -19.75 -24.52 12.54
C ASN A 74 -20.90 -23.89 13.36
N THR A 75 -21.37 -24.58 14.41
CA THR A 75 -22.40 -24.02 15.32
C THR A 75 -21.88 -22.82 16.08
N CYS A 76 -20.63 -22.86 16.55
CA CYS A 76 -20.00 -21.74 17.25
C CYS A 76 -19.73 -20.57 16.30
N GLU A 77 -19.26 -20.85 15.08
CA GLU A 77 -19.07 -19.87 14.01
C GLU A 77 -20.39 -19.16 13.67
N GLN A 78 -21.46 -19.93 13.45
CA GLN A 78 -22.77 -19.39 13.14
C GLN A 78 -23.25 -18.43 14.22
N LYS A 79 -23.01 -18.73 15.50
CA LYS A 79 -23.35 -17.81 16.61
C LYS A 79 -22.58 -16.49 16.56
N ILE A 80 -21.34 -16.48 16.07
CA ILE A 80 -20.60 -15.23 15.85
C ILE A 80 -21.18 -14.47 14.67
N PHE A 81 -21.47 -15.15 13.56
CA PHE A 81 -22.07 -14.51 12.38
C PHE A 81 -23.48 -13.97 12.64
N ASP A 82 -24.28 -14.65 13.47
CA ASP A 82 -25.59 -14.18 13.91
C ASP A 82 -25.48 -12.85 14.68
N LYS A 83 -24.38 -12.62 15.42
CA LYS A 83 -24.12 -11.33 16.08
C LYS A 83 -23.81 -10.23 15.06
N VAL A 84 -22.98 -10.54 14.07
CA VAL A 84 -22.66 -9.60 13.00
C VAL A 84 -23.93 -9.24 12.23
N ALA A 85 -24.76 -10.24 11.90
CA ALA A 85 -26.06 -10.03 11.26
C ALA A 85 -27.03 -9.21 12.12
N SER A 86 -27.04 -9.38 13.46
CA SER A 86 -27.88 -8.58 14.35
C SER A 86 -27.42 -7.11 14.43
N LEU A 87 -26.10 -6.87 14.43
CA LEU A 87 -25.52 -5.52 14.34
C LEU A 87 -25.90 -4.86 13.01
N ARG A 88 -25.77 -5.58 11.89
CA ARG A 88 -26.20 -5.12 10.56
C ARG A 88 -27.69 -4.78 10.53
N LYS A 89 -28.54 -5.65 11.09
CA LYS A 89 -29.98 -5.37 11.21
C LYS A 89 -30.24 -4.08 12.00
N THR A 90 -29.53 -3.89 13.10
CA THR A 90 -29.62 -2.68 13.93
C THR A 90 -29.25 -1.44 13.13
N ILE A 91 -28.14 -1.47 12.38
CA ILE A 91 -27.70 -0.38 11.49
C ILE A 91 -28.83 0.05 10.54
N PHE A 92 -29.52 -0.90 9.92
CA PHE A 92 -30.59 -0.56 8.97
C PHE A 92 -31.89 -0.11 9.64
N THR A 93 -32.16 -0.55 10.87
CA THR A 93 -33.30 -0.01 11.65
C THR A 93 -33.04 1.40 12.16
N SER A 94 -31.78 1.75 12.43
CA SER A 94 -31.37 3.06 12.94
C SER A 94 -30.62 3.90 11.90
N ILE A 95 -30.91 3.71 10.61
CA ILE A 95 -30.06 4.24 9.52
C ILE A 95 -29.93 5.77 9.53
N LEU A 96 -30.92 6.48 10.09
CA LEU A 96 -30.91 7.94 10.22
C LEU A 96 -30.04 8.43 11.39
N ASP A 97 -29.79 7.59 12.40
CA ASP A 97 -28.90 7.90 13.50
C ASP A 97 -27.46 7.49 13.15
N THR A 98 -26.71 8.47 12.64
CA THR A 98 -25.33 8.25 12.19
C THR A 98 -24.40 7.81 13.33
N GLN A 99 -24.63 8.27 14.56
CA GLN A 99 -23.79 7.89 15.70
C GLN A 99 -24.05 6.43 16.07
N GLN A 100 -25.32 6.02 16.11
CA GLN A 100 -25.67 4.62 16.35
C GLN A 100 -25.11 3.69 15.27
N VAL A 101 -25.16 4.10 14.00
CA VAL A 101 -24.57 3.34 12.88
C VAL A 101 -23.05 3.20 13.06
N ALA A 102 -22.36 4.29 13.41
CA ALA A 102 -20.92 4.27 13.67
C ALA A 102 -20.56 3.30 14.81
N ASP A 103 -21.31 3.34 15.91
CA ASP A 103 -21.08 2.47 17.07
C ASP A 103 -21.26 0.99 16.72
N MET A 104 -22.27 0.64 15.89
CA MET A 104 -22.48 -0.74 15.44
C MET A 104 -21.37 -1.23 14.50
N LEU A 105 -20.90 -0.38 13.57
CA LEU A 105 -19.76 -0.71 12.70
C LEU A 105 -18.48 -0.91 13.51
N ILE A 106 -18.23 -0.08 14.53
CA ILE A 106 -17.10 -0.24 15.45
C ILE A 106 -17.18 -1.60 16.16
N LYS A 107 -18.38 -2.03 16.60
CA LYS A 107 -18.58 -3.37 17.20
C LYS A 107 -18.29 -4.48 16.19
N MET A 108 -18.68 -4.34 14.93
CA MET A 108 -18.32 -5.32 13.88
C MET A 108 -16.81 -5.39 13.68
N LYS A 109 -16.13 -4.23 13.57
CA LYS A 109 -14.66 -4.19 13.42
C LYS A 109 -13.93 -4.78 14.62
N TYR A 110 -14.44 -4.52 15.82
CA TYR A 110 -13.92 -5.10 17.04
C TYR A 110 -13.92 -6.64 16.97
N LEU A 111 -15.00 -7.25 16.47
CA LEU A 111 -15.06 -8.70 16.28
C LEU A 111 -14.05 -9.17 15.23
N ALA A 112 -13.95 -8.49 14.08
CA ALA A 112 -13.00 -8.85 13.02
C ALA A 112 -11.53 -8.88 13.53
N GLU A 113 -11.11 -7.84 14.26
CA GLU A 113 -9.74 -7.76 14.76
C GLU A 113 -9.42 -8.75 15.89
N ASN A 114 -10.39 -9.01 16.78
CA ASN A 114 -10.16 -9.88 17.93
C ASN A 114 -10.43 -11.36 17.63
N LEU A 115 -11.19 -11.65 16.57
CA LEU A 115 -11.46 -13.00 16.04
C LEU A 115 -10.88 -13.10 14.63
N SER A 116 -9.56 -12.96 14.54
CA SER A 116 -8.82 -12.87 13.26
C SER A 116 -9.03 -14.05 12.29
N MET A 117 -9.51 -15.19 12.77
CA MET A 117 -9.90 -16.33 11.91
C MET A 117 -11.14 -16.04 11.05
N PHE A 118 -11.95 -15.03 11.42
CA PHE A 118 -13.15 -14.60 10.71
C PHE A 118 -13.01 -13.21 10.09
N ASP A 119 -11.82 -12.62 10.14
CA ASP A 119 -11.55 -11.25 9.71
C ASP A 119 -12.08 -10.95 8.31
N GLN A 120 -11.76 -11.83 7.34
CA GLN A 120 -12.23 -11.68 5.95
C GLN A 120 -13.76 -11.63 5.86
N THR A 121 -14.44 -12.63 6.41
CA THR A 121 -15.91 -12.74 6.35
C THR A 121 -16.60 -11.56 7.01
N ILE A 122 -16.08 -11.09 8.14
CA ILE A 122 -16.67 -9.95 8.86
C ILE A 122 -16.40 -8.64 8.11
N ASN A 123 -15.21 -8.45 7.53
CA ASN A 123 -14.91 -7.27 6.73
C ASN A 123 -15.74 -7.22 5.45
N ASP A 124 -15.99 -8.35 4.80
CA ASP A 124 -16.87 -8.42 3.62
C ASP A 124 -18.30 -7.97 3.97
N GLU A 125 -18.81 -8.37 5.14
CA GLU A 125 -20.11 -7.94 5.66
C GLU A 125 -20.16 -6.45 6.01
N ILE A 126 -19.05 -5.89 6.54
CA ILE A 126 -18.89 -4.46 6.78
C ILE A 126 -18.94 -3.69 5.45
N ASP A 127 -18.21 -4.15 4.42
CA ASP A 127 -18.19 -3.54 3.10
C ASP A 127 -19.57 -3.53 2.45
N GLU A 128 -20.30 -4.66 2.51
CA GLU A 128 -21.67 -4.73 2.01
C GLU A 128 -22.60 -3.75 2.77
N THR A 129 -22.46 -3.68 4.09
CA THR A 129 -23.24 -2.77 4.94
C THR A 129 -22.97 -1.31 4.61
N LEU A 130 -21.70 -0.93 4.43
CA LEU A 130 -21.29 0.43 4.06
C LEU A 130 -21.80 0.82 2.67
N ASN A 131 -21.75 -0.08 1.70
CA ASN A 131 -22.26 0.17 0.35
C ASN A 131 -23.78 0.41 0.38
N LEU A 132 -24.54 -0.43 1.07
CA LEU A 132 -25.99 -0.23 1.25
C LEU A 132 -26.34 1.05 2.03
N TYR A 133 -25.52 1.41 3.02
CA TYR A 133 -25.67 2.68 3.74
C TYR A 133 -25.45 3.87 2.79
N LYS A 134 -24.40 3.82 1.95
CA LYS A 134 -24.10 4.83 0.93
C LYS A 134 -25.24 4.97 -0.09
N GLU A 135 -25.82 3.86 -0.54
CA GLU A 135 -26.97 3.89 -1.46
C GLU A 135 -28.18 4.63 -0.86
N LYS A 136 -28.42 4.46 0.45
CA LYS A 136 -29.57 5.04 1.13
C LYS A 136 -29.35 6.49 1.60
N GLN A 137 -28.16 6.82 2.08
CA GLN A 137 -27.86 8.14 2.68
C GLN A 137 -27.04 9.06 1.76
N GLY A 138 -26.56 8.53 0.63
CA GLY A 138 -25.72 9.24 -0.32
C GLY A 138 -24.35 9.65 0.25
N SER A 139 -23.63 10.47 -0.50
CA SER A 139 -22.28 10.93 -0.12
C SER A 139 -22.29 11.81 1.15
N ALA A 140 -23.38 12.56 1.40
CA ALA A 140 -23.52 13.38 2.60
C ALA A 140 -23.62 12.52 3.88
N GLY A 141 -24.36 11.40 3.83
CA GLY A 141 -24.41 10.45 4.94
C GLY A 141 -23.07 9.78 5.20
N ILE A 142 -22.34 9.38 4.16
CA ILE A 142 -20.99 8.82 4.30
C ILE A 142 -20.04 9.82 4.98
N MET A 143 -20.09 11.10 4.61
CA MET A 143 -19.30 12.14 5.27
C MET A 143 -19.60 12.24 6.77
N LEU A 144 -20.88 12.28 7.15
CA LEU A 144 -21.28 12.33 8.56
C LEU A 144 -20.85 11.06 9.32
N LEU A 145 -20.96 9.90 8.68
CA LEU A 145 -20.54 8.62 9.24
C LEU A 145 -19.02 8.59 9.49
N THR A 146 -18.22 9.03 8.52
CA THR A 146 -16.76 9.14 8.70
C THR A 146 -16.41 10.07 9.86
N MET A 147 -17.11 11.21 10.02
CA MET A 147 -16.90 12.11 11.17
C MET A 147 -17.24 11.46 12.52
N ALA A 148 -18.26 10.59 12.56
CA ALA A 148 -18.62 9.87 13.78
C ALA A 148 -17.59 8.77 14.12
N LEU A 149 -17.14 8.02 13.11
CA LEU A 149 -16.15 6.95 13.26
C LEU A 149 -14.78 7.44 13.75
N GLU A 150 -14.31 8.60 13.27
CA GLU A 150 -12.99 9.16 13.63
C GLU A 150 -12.79 9.42 15.11
N LYS A 151 -13.86 9.54 15.89
CA LYS A 151 -13.79 9.73 17.34
C LYS A 151 -13.24 8.50 18.08
N ASN A 152 -13.04 7.38 17.37
CA ASN A 152 -12.59 6.11 17.92
C ASN A 152 -11.44 5.53 17.07
N ASP A 153 -10.46 4.89 17.73
CA ASP A 153 -9.29 4.29 17.05
C ASP A 153 -9.68 3.13 16.10
N LEU A 154 -10.70 2.33 16.46
CA LEU A 154 -11.26 1.30 15.57
C LEU A 154 -12.00 1.93 14.38
N GLY A 155 -12.68 3.05 14.63
CA GLY A 155 -13.35 3.80 13.56
C GLY A 155 -12.36 4.42 12.57
N SER A 156 -11.21 4.91 13.05
CA SER A 156 -10.13 5.37 12.19
C SER A 156 -9.55 4.24 11.31
N ARG A 157 -9.43 3.03 11.87
CA ARG A 157 -9.01 1.84 11.11
C ARG A 157 -10.07 1.40 10.09
N LEU A 158 -11.35 1.42 10.47
CA LEU A 158 -12.46 1.19 9.52
C LEU A 158 -12.37 2.11 8.29
N ILE A 159 -12.08 3.39 8.51
CA ILE A 159 -11.97 4.36 7.41
C ILE A 159 -10.82 4.02 6.46
N SER A 160 -9.69 3.56 7.00
CA SER A 160 -8.51 3.15 6.23
C SER A 160 -8.76 1.86 5.42
N ASP A 161 -9.39 0.88 6.05
CA ASP A 161 -9.50 -0.48 5.53
C ASP A 161 -10.58 -0.58 4.44
N HIS A 162 -11.70 0.13 4.59
CA HIS A 162 -12.88 -0.04 3.75
C HIS A 162 -12.97 1.02 2.63
N SER A 163 -12.97 0.56 1.37
CA SER A 163 -12.89 1.42 0.18
C SER A 163 -14.03 2.44 0.08
N CYS A 164 -15.21 2.13 0.63
CA CYS A 164 -16.36 3.04 0.63
C CYS A 164 -16.06 4.36 1.39
N LEU A 165 -15.18 4.32 2.40
CA LEU A 165 -14.83 5.44 3.26
C LEU A 165 -13.52 6.14 2.84
N ARG A 166 -12.67 5.50 2.03
CA ARG A 166 -11.37 6.05 1.60
C ARG A 166 -11.46 7.41 0.91
N GLY A 167 -12.52 7.66 0.15
CA GLY A 167 -12.72 8.96 -0.51
C GLY A 167 -12.81 10.15 0.46
N GLU A 168 -13.43 9.93 1.62
CA GLU A 168 -13.55 10.95 2.68
C GLU A 168 -12.21 11.18 3.39
N ASP A 169 -11.47 10.11 3.65
CA ASP A 169 -10.11 10.18 4.19
C ASP A 169 -9.21 11.00 3.27
N TRP A 170 -9.26 10.76 1.95
CA TRP A 170 -8.51 11.54 0.97
C TRP A 170 -8.89 13.02 0.99
N ARG A 171 -10.19 13.34 1.01
CA ARG A 171 -10.68 14.72 1.09
C ARG A 171 -10.11 15.42 2.32
N LYS A 172 -10.18 14.77 3.48
CA LYS A 172 -9.71 15.34 4.76
C LYS A 172 -8.20 15.50 4.81
N ARG A 173 -7.43 14.51 4.33
CA ARG A 173 -5.96 14.64 4.22
C ARG A 173 -5.61 15.86 3.38
N ARG A 174 -6.31 16.06 2.27
CA ARG A 174 -6.11 17.23 1.42
C ARG A 174 -6.49 18.55 2.09
N GLU A 175 -7.59 18.60 2.84
CA GLU A 175 -7.94 19.76 3.66
C GLU A 175 -6.86 20.10 4.70
N LYS A 176 -6.33 19.08 5.40
CA LYS A 176 -5.24 19.26 6.37
C LYS A 176 -3.92 19.70 5.71
N MET A 177 -3.69 19.31 4.46
CA MET A 177 -2.47 19.59 3.71
C MET A 177 -2.58 20.85 2.82
N GLN A 178 -3.61 21.69 2.98
CA GLN A 178 -3.79 22.89 2.14
C GLN A 178 -2.55 23.81 2.12
N ASN A 179 -1.82 23.92 3.22
CA ASN A 179 -0.58 24.71 3.26
C ASN A 179 0.51 24.12 2.36
N GLN A 180 0.56 22.79 2.19
CA GLN A 180 1.51 22.10 1.33
C GLN A 180 1.14 22.14 -0.15
N ASP A 181 -0.08 22.58 -0.48
CA ASP A 181 -0.47 22.95 -1.83
C ASP A 181 0.00 24.38 -2.20
N ASN A 182 0.48 25.17 -1.23
CA ASN A 182 1.04 26.49 -1.46
C ASN A 182 2.55 26.42 -1.78
N LEU A 183 2.91 26.80 -3.01
CA LEU A 183 4.30 26.80 -3.48
C LEU A 183 5.21 27.72 -2.67
N GLU A 184 4.73 28.91 -2.32
CA GLU A 184 5.52 29.89 -1.58
C GLU A 184 5.81 29.38 -0.17
N TYR A 185 4.82 28.81 0.50
CA TYR A 185 5.00 28.17 1.81
C TYR A 185 6.06 27.07 1.75
N VAL A 186 5.92 26.09 0.85
CA VAL A 186 6.86 24.97 0.75
C VAL A 186 8.28 25.43 0.42
N ILE A 187 8.44 26.40 -0.48
CA ILE A 187 9.76 26.91 -0.87
C ILE A 187 10.39 27.71 0.28
N ASN A 188 9.60 28.42 1.09
CA ASN A 188 10.11 29.17 2.24
C ASN A 188 10.55 28.27 3.38
N GLU A 189 9.77 27.22 3.68
CA GLU A 189 10.07 26.22 4.72
C GLU A 189 11.16 25.22 4.30
N LEU A 190 11.48 25.12 3.00
CA LEU A 190 12.53 24.23 2.52
C LEU A 190 13.91 24.65 3.07
N THR A 191 14.51 23.74 3.85
CA THR A 191 15.87 23.85 4.39
C THR A 191 16.81 22.82 3.74
N GLY A 192 18.11 22.97 3.95
CA GLY A 192 19.14 22.07 3.43
C GLY A 192 20.19 22.77 2.58
N ASP A 193 21.10 21.97 2.02
CA ASP A 193 22.28 22.47 1.31
C ASP A 193 21.95 22.97 -0.09
N ASP A 194 22.57 24.11 -0.47
CA ASP A 194 22.63 24.61 -1.83
C ASP A 194 21.25 24.76 -2.53
N VAL A 195 20.22 25.17 -1.79
CA VAL A 195 18.84 25.24 -2.29
C VAL A 195 18.63 26.43 -3.25
N ALA A 196 18.41 26.12 -4.52
CA ALA A 196 18.07 27.07 -5.57
C ALA A 196 16.55 27.28 -5.67
N LYS A 197 16.00 28.09 -4.75
CA LYS A 197 14.55 28.35 -4.64
C LYS A 197 13.93 28.85 -5.94
N ASP A 198 14.61 29.73 -6.66
CA ASP A 198 14.21 30.29 -7.96
C ASP A 198 14.07 29.22 -9.06
N ILE A 199 15.04 28.30 -9.13
CA ILE A 199 15.01 27.19 -10.09
C ILE A 199 13.86 26.23 -9.75
N LEU A 200 13.70 25.89 -8.47
CA LEU A 200 12.62 25.01 -8.02
C LEU A 200 11.24 25.60 -8.33
N GLN A 201 11.02 26.89 -8.07
CA GLN A 201 9.79 27.59 -8.40
C GLN A 201 9.51 27.57 -9.90
N SER A 202 10.49 27.96 -10.73
CA SER A 202 10.37 27.96 -12.19
C SER A 202 10.02 26.58 -12.74
N ARG A 203 10.72 25.54 -12.29
CA ARG A 203 10.48 24.15 -12.71
C ARG A 203 9.11 23.64 -12.25
N TYR A 204 8.68 24.00 -11.04
CA TYR A 204 7.36 23.61 -10.54
C TYR A 204 6.24 24.26 -11.35
N GLN A 205 6.37 25.52 -11.77
CA GLN A 205 5.39 26.19 -12.60
C GLN A 205 5.21 25.49 -13.96
N VAL A 206 6.30 25.03 -14.57
CA VAL A 206 6.25 24.24 -15.81
C VAL A 206 5.49 22.94 -15.59
N PHE A 207 5.84 22.19 -14.54
CA PHE A 207 5.12 20.99 -14.12
C PHE A 207 3.62 21.27 -13.92
N ARG A 208 3.28 22.27 -13.11
CA ARG A 208 1.92 22.55 -12.68
C ARG A 208 1.03 22.92 -13.85
N LYS A 209 1.51 23.80 -14.73
CA LYS A 209 0.78 24.21 -15.94
C LYS A 209 0.45 23.00 -16.80
N LYS A 210 1.44 22.13 -17.06
CA LYS A 210 1.24 20.96 -17.91
C LYS A 210 0.32 19.94 -17.25
N TYR A 211 0.48 19.69 -15.95
CA TYR A 211 -0.36 18.78 -15.19
C TYR A 211 -1.83 19.21 -15.19
N ASP A 212 -2.11 20.49 -14.91
CA ASP A 212 -3.47 21.03 -14.92
C ASP A 212 -4.11 20.97 -16.32
N GLU A 213 -3.34 21.22 -17.38
CA GLU A 213 -3.76 21.07 -18.77
C GLU A 213 -4.19 19.62 -19.08
N LEU A 214 -3.34 18.64 -18.76
CA LEU A 214 -3.59 17.22 -19.02
C LEU A 214 -4.82 16.71 -18.25
N VAL A 215 -4.86 16.95 -16.95
CA VAL A 215 -5.97 16.50 -16.08
C VAL A 215 -7.28 17.16 -16.49
N SER A 216 -7.29 18.47 -16.72
CA SER A 216 -8.53 19.18 -17.09
C SER A 216 -9.06 18.78 -18.46
N THR A 217 -8.17 18.52 -19.44
CA THR A 217 -8.56 18.07 -20.77
C THR A 217 -9.26 16.72 -20.71
N ILE A 218 -8.67 15.76 -20.00
CA ILE A 218 -9.24 14.41 -19.89
C ILE A 218 -10.49 14.42 -19.03
N LEU A 219 -10.53 15.16 -17.91
CA LEU A 219 -11.73 15.28 -17.08
C LEU A 219 -12.93 15.88 -17.83
N LYS A 220 -12.70 16.84 -18.75
CA LYS A 220 -13.76 17.42 -19.59
C LYS A 220 -14.30 16.48 -20.65
N SER A 221 -13.50 15.53 -21.14
CA SER A 221 -13.93 14.57 -22.16
C SER A 221 -14.78 13.41 -21.61
N PHE A 222 -15.03 13.35 -20.30
CA PHE A 222 -15.87 12.30 -19.73
C PHE A 222 -17.36 12.58 -19.85
N ASP A 223 -18.10 11.54 -20.22
CA ASP A 223 -19.55 11.46 -19.99
C ASP A 223 -19.83 10.87 -18.58
N PRO A 224 -20.51 11.61 -17.68
CA PRO A 224 -20.93 11.09 -16.38
C PRO A 224 -21.86 9.86 -16.46
N LYS A 225 -22.54 9.65 -17.59
CA LYS A 225 -23.55 8.58 -17.74
C LYS A 225 -22.96 7.21 -18.04
N THR A 226 -21.72 7.13 -18.55
CA THR A 226 -21.14 5.87 -19.02
C THR A 226 -20.34 5.12 -17.96
N ALA A 227 -20.05 5.73 -16.80
CA ALA A 227 -19.26 5.17 -15.69
C ALA A 227 -17.91 4.53 -16.07
N LYS A 228 -17.45 4.75 -17.30
CA LYS A 228 -16.25 4.13 -17.88
C LYS A 228 -15.02 4.92 -17.45
N GLU A 229 -13.97 4.21 -17.04
CA GLU A 229 -12.67 4.79 -16.72
C GLU A 229 -12.14 5.65 -17.88
N PRO A 230 -11.29 6.67 -17.61
CA PRO A 230 -10.67 7.44 -18.66
C PRO A 230 -9.88 6.51 -19.57
N ASP A 231 -10.06 6.63 -20.88
CA ASP A 231 -9.10 6.09 -21.81
C ASP A 231 -7.80 6.92 -21.70
N LEU A 232 -6.77 6.30 -21.10
CA LEU A 232 -5.48 6.94 -20.87
C LEU A 232 -4.48 6.63 -21.97
N GLU A 233 -4.84 5.88 -23.02
CA GLU A 233 -3.91 5.44 -24.06
C GLU A 233 -3.19 6.60 -24.74
N VAL A 234 -3.91 7.69 -25.02
CA VAL A 234 -3.30 8.89 -25.61
C VAL A 234 -2.24 9.48 -24.67
N LEU A 235 -2.54 9.59 -23.38
CA LEU A 235 -1.62 10.15 -22.38
C LEU A 235 -0.41 9.23 -22.16
N ILE A 236 -0.64 7.92 -22.09
CA ILE A 236 0.42 6.91 -21.96
C ILE A 236 1.34 6.95 -23.19
N THR A 237 0.77 7.02 -24.39
CA THR A 237 1.52 7.10 -25.65
C THR A 237 2.36 8.38 -25.70
N GLN A 238 1.80 9.52 -25.32
CA GLN A 238 2.53 10.78 -25.21
C GLN A 238 3.68 10.71 -24.21
N THR A 239 3.46 10.05 -23.06
CA THR A 239 4.49 9.84 -22.03
C THR A 239 5.65 9.01 -22.58
N LYS A 240 5.35 7.88 -23.23
CA LYS A 240 6.36 7.01 -23.85
C LYS A 240 7.10 7.72 -24.99
N TYR A 241 6.40 8.49 -25.81
CA TYR A 241 7.00 9.29 -26.88
C TYR A 241 7.98 10.34 -26.32
N LEU A 242 7.58 11.10 -25.29
CA LEU A 242 8.44 12.07 -24.62
C LEU A 242 9.76 11.44 -24.20
N VAL A 243 9.70 10.28 -23.54
CA VAL A 243 10.88 9.53 -23.08
C VAL A 243 11.70 8.97 -24.25
N GLY A 244 11.04 8.45 -25.29
CA GLY A 244 11.71 7.94 -26.50
C GLY A 244 12.55 9.03 -27.19
N THR A 245 12.03 10.25 -27.32
CA THR A 245 12.77 11.38 -27.90
C THR A 245 14.01 11.80 -27.11
N LEU A 246 14.02 11.52 -25.80
CA LEU A 246 15.18 11.75 -24.92
C LEU A 246 16.23 10.63 -25.05
N SER A 247 15.78 9.41 -25.36
CA SER A 247 16.63 8.21 -25.41
C SER A 247 17.50 8.11 -26.67
N HIS A 248 17.06 8.68 -27.79
CA HIS A 248 17.81 8.65 -29.06
C HIS A 248 19.13 9.46 -29.06
N LYS A 249 19.49 10.12 -27.95
CA LYS A 249 20.64 11.05 -27.88
C LYS A 249 21.85 10.52 -27.06
N SER A 250 21.75 9.36 -26.40
CA SER A 250 22.86 8.76 -25.62
C SER A 250 22.58 7.29 -25.25
N GLU A 251 23.60 6.43 -25.24
CA GLU A 251 23.51 5.03 -24.75
C GLU A 251 23.30 4.94 -23.22
N THR A 252 23.58 6.02 -22.49
CA THR A 252 23.26 6.18 -21.05
C THR A 252 22.27 7.34 -20.89
N VAL A 253 20.98 7.03 -21.02
CA VAL A 253 19.88 8.01 -21.12
C VAL A 253 19.60 8.73 -19.80
N VAL A 254 19.83 8.06 -18.67
CA VAL A 254 19.35 8.54 -17.37
C VAL A 254 20.14 9.74 -16.87
N CYS A 255 19.42 10.81 -16.59
CA CYS A 255 19.91 12.05 -15.99
C CYS A 255 20.89 12.88 -16.83
N SER A 256 20.89 12.71 -18.16
CA SER A 256 21.47 13.68 -19.07
C SER A 256 20.83 15.07 -18.87
N ARG A 257 21.52 16.15 -19.26
CA ARG A 257 20.95 17.50 -19.18
C ARG A 257 19.59 17.60 -19.87
N SER A 258 19.45 17.00 -21.06
CA SER A 258 18.19 16.98 -21.80
C SER A 258 17.08 16.22 -21.08
N PHE A 259 17.41 15.10 -20.44
CA PHE A 259 16.46 14.35 -19.62
C PHE A 259 16.01 15.17 -18.41
N ARG A 260 16.95 15.83 -17.72
CA ARG A 260 16.63 16.69 -16.56
C ARG A 260 15.78 17.88 -16.92
N GLU A 261 16.03 18.49 -18.08
CA GLU A 261 15.23 19.61 -18.57
C GLU A 261 13.77 19.19 -18.83
N ALA A 262 13.55 17.92 -19.20
CA ALA A 262 12.22 17.35 -19.44
C ALA A 262 11.51 16.82 -18.18
N ILE A 263 12.20 16.68 -17.03
CA ILE A 263 11.62 16.13 -15.78
C ILE A 263 10.30 16.81 -15.39
N PRO A 264 10.15 18.16 -15.38
CA PRO A 264 8.88 18.78 -14.99
C PRO A 264 7.70 18.33 -15.87
N GLU A 265 7.92 18.19 -17.18
CA GLU A 265 6.89 17.73 -18.11
C GLU A 265 6.62 16.23 -17.94
N LEU A 266 7.67 15.42 -17.76
CA LEU A 266 7.54 13.98 -17.52
C LEU A 266 6.76 13.70 -16.23
N LEU A 267 7.08 14.41 -15.14
CA LEU A 267 6.33 14.31 -13.88
C LEU A 267 4.87 14.71 -14.07
N ALA A 268 4.58 15.74 -14.87
CA ALA A 268 3.20 16.15 -15.14
C ALA A 268 2.39 15.01 -15.79
N HIS A 269 2.99 14.27 -16.72
CA HIS A 269 2.35 13.12 -17.35
C HIS A 269 2.15 11.96 -16.37
N ILE A 270 3.19 11.57 -15.62
CA ILE A 270 3.11 10.45 -14.67
C ILE A 270 2.06 10.75 -13.58
N PHE A 271 2.10 11.96 -13.00
CA PHE A 271 1.11 12.37 -12.00
C PHE A 271 -0.30 12.48 -12.59
N ALA A 272 -0.47 12.94 -13.82
CA ALA A 272 -1.77 12.96 -14.47
C ALA A 272 -2.33 11.53 -14.63
N ILE A 273 -1.51 10.56 -15.07
CA ILE A 273 -1.91 9.14 -15.15
C ILE A 273 -2.32 8.63 -13.77
N TRP A 274 -1.50 8.88 -12.74
CA TRP A 274 -1.79 8.46 -11.36
C TRP A 274 -3.10 9.05 -10.84
N THR A 275 -3.31 10.35 -10.99
CA THR A 275 -4.55 11.02 -10.58
C THR A 275 -5.76 10.46 -11.32
N LEU A 276 -5.66 10.28 -12.64
CA LEU A 276 -6.79 9.85 -13.47
C LEU A 276 -7.17 8.38 -13.25
N LYS A 277 -6.19 7.52 -12.93
CA LYS A 277 -6.43 6.13 -12.49
C LYS A 277 -7.09 6.03 -11.12
N ASN A 278 -7.06 7.08 -10.31
CA ASN A 278 -7.64 7.12 -8.98
C ASN A 278 -8.89 8.03 -8.91
N THR A 279 -9.68 8.07 -9.99
CA THR A 279 -10.87 8.94 -10.10
C THR A 279 -12.15 8.34 -9.51
N GLN A 280 -12.13 7.11 -8.97
CA GLN A 280 -13.36 6.44 -8.52
C GLN A 280 -14.17 7.30 -7.54
N HIS A 281 -13.53 7.94 -6.57
CA HIS A 281 -14.21 8.78 -5.58
C HIS A 281 -14.66 10.12 -6.15
N TYR A 282 -13.85 10.73 -7.02
CA TYR A 282 -14.24 11.93 -7.78
C TYR A 282 -15.48 11.70 -8.63
N ASN A 283 -15.56 10.56 -9.34
CA ASN A 283 -16.67 10.24 -10.21
C ASN A 283 -17.99 10.12 -9.43
N THR A 284 -17.95 9.57 -8.22
CA THR A 284 -19.13 9.46 -7.34
C THR A 284 -19.58 10.77 -6.71
N THR A 285 -18.80 11.85 -6.79
CA THR A 285 -19.10 13.16 -6.20
C THR A 285 -19.20 14.29 -7.23
N ARG A 286 -19.24 13.95 -8.53
CA ARG A 286 -19.39 14.93 -9.63
C ARG A 286 -20.66 15.75 -9.47
N GLY A 287 -20.55 17.07 -9.74
CA GLY A 287 -21.66 18.02 -9.61
C GLY A 287 -21.75 18.71 -8.25
N ILE A 288 -20.92 18.31 -7.28
CA ILE A 288 -20.73 19.04 -6.01
C ILE A 288 -19.54 20.00 -6.19
N ASP A 289 -19.64 21.24 -5.69
CA ASP A 289 -18.57 22.26 -5.80
C ASP A 289 -17.21 21.78 -5.25
N ALA A 290 -17.23 20.83 -4.32
CA ALA A 290 -16.05 20.22 -3.70
C ALA A 290 -15.50 18.97 -4.42
N ALA A 291 -16.05 18.57 -5.58
CA ALA A 291 -15.67 17.32 -6.26
C ALA A 291 -14.15 17.20 -6.45
N ARG A 292 -13.47 18.30 -6.78
CA ARG A 292 -12.01 18.31 -6.98
C ARG A 292 -11.23 17.80 -5.77
N PHE A 293 -11.72 17.95 -4.54
CA PHE A 293 -11.01 17.47 -3.34
C PHE A 293 -10.96 15.94 -3.22
N TYR A 294 -11.78 15.23 -3.98
CA TYR A 294 -11.75 13.76 -4.07
C TYR A 294 -10.80 13.23 -5.16
N LEU A 295 -10.14 14.12 -5.90
CA LEU A 295 -9.03 13.73 -6.77
C LEU A 295 -7.77 13.53 -5.95
N LEU A 296 -7.14 12.37 -6.12
CA LEU A 296 -5.81 12.09 -5.59
C LEU A 296 -4.76 12.83 -6.44
N MET A 297 -4.31 13.98 -5.95
CA MET A 297 -3.41 14.90 -6.68
C MET A 297 -2.09 15.05 -5.92
N PRO A 298 -0.97 15.33 -6.61
CA PRO A 298 0.28 15.64 -5.94
C PRO A 298 0.20 16.98 -5.22
N HIS A 299 0.74 17.04 -4.01
CA HIS A 299 1.00 18.33 -3.34
C HIS A 299 2.37 18.88 -3.75
N VAL A 300 2.61 20.17 -3.49
CA VAL A 300 3.87 20.84 -3.91
C VAL A 300 5.08 20.13 -3.31
N GLY A 301 5.02 19.83 -2.01
CA GLY A 301 6.11 19.17 -1.27
C GLY A 301 6.61 17.88 -1.94
N GLN A 302 5.70 17.03 -2.43
CA GLN A 302 6.05 15.81 -3.17
C GLN A 302 6.84 16.11 -4.44
N VAL A 303 6.37 17.06 -5.25
CA VAL A 303 7.01 17.41 -6.53
C VAL A 303 8.39 18.02 -6.30
N ILE A 304 8.51 18.91 -5.31
CA ILE A 304 9.79 19.52 -4.93
C ILE A 304 10.75 18.47 -4.37
N ALA A 305 10.27 17.52 -3.57
CA ALA A 305 11.08 16.40 -3.08
C ALA A 305 11.63 15.55 -4.24
N ILE A 306 10.80 15.22 -5.23
CA ILE A 306 11.23 14.48 -6.42
C ILE A 306 12.26 15.28 -7.23
N PHE A 307 12.03 16.59 -7.42
CA PHE A 307 13.02 17.46 -8.07
C PHE A 307 14.38 17.41 -7.35
N ARG A 308 14.38 17.52 -6.02
CA ARG A 308 15.61 17.45 -5.22
C ARG A 308 16.28 16.09 -5.34
N LEU A 309 15.54 14.98 -5.28
CA LEU A 309 16.10 13.64 -5.50
C LEU A 309 16.77 13.51 -6.87
N LEU A 310 16.16 14.08 -7.90
CA LEU A 310 16.65 14.05 -9.28
C LEU A 310 17.70 15.14 -9.60
N GLY A 311 18.26 15.81 -8.60
CA GLY A 311 19.34 16.79 -8.79
C GLY A 311 18.89 18.14 -9.33
N ILE A 312 17.60 18.48 -9.26
CA ILE A 312 17.07 19.78 -9.66
C ILE A 312 17.10 20.75 -8.48
N GLY A 313 17.46 22.00 -8.78
CA GLY A 313 17.39 23.08 -7.80
C GLY A 313 18.61 23.18 -6.90
N PHE A 314 19.79 22.76 -7.35
CA PHE A 314 21.06 22.95 -6.65
C PHE A 314 21.81 24.18 -7.17
N GLN A 315 22.36 25.01 -6.27
CA GLN A 315 23.21 26.16 -6.57
C GLN A 315 24.63 25.88 -6.03
N THR A 316 25.67 25.74 -6.88
CA THR A 316 27.05 25.93 -6.40
C THR A 316 27.45 27.40 -6.48
N ILE A 317 28.24 27.83 -5.52
CA ILE A 317 29.05 29.04 -5.64
C ILE A 317 30.41 28.62 -6.23
N GLY A 318 30.62 28.87 -7.52
CA GLY A 318 31.95 28.81 -8.10
C GLY A 318 32.78 29.99 -7.61
N ARG A 319 34.00 29.77 -7.12
CA ARG A 319 34.94 30.86 -6.81
C ARG A 319 35.90 31.02 -7.98
N ILE A 320 36.11 32.25 -8.46
CA ILE A 320 37.22 32.52 -9.37
C ILE A 320 38.51 32.51 -8.54
N PRO A 321 39.47 31.61 -8.82
CA PRO A 321 40.74 31.60 -8.10
C PRO A 321 41.43 32.98 -8.22
N GLY A 322 41.81 33.57 -7.09
CA GLY A 322 42.53 34.84 -7.05
C GLY A 322 41.69 36.12 -7.09
N ILE A 323 40.38 36.06 -7.37
CA ILE A 323 39.53 37.28 -7.49
C ILE A 323 38.52 37.41 -6.33
N GLY A 324 38.31 36.38 -5.50
CA GLY A 324 37.41 36.45 -4.34
C GLY A 324 35.92 36.63 -4.67
N ILE A 325 35.58 36.86 -5.93
CA ILE A 325 34.21 36.97 -6.43
C ILE A 325 33.68 35.54 -6.68
N GLY A 326 32.63 35.19 -5.96
CA GLY A 326 31.84 33.99 -6.22
C GLY A 326 30.84 34.24 -7.35
N TYR A 327 30.69 33.30 -8.27
CA TYR A 327 29.63 33.27 -9.27
C TYR A 327 28.73 32.06 -9.04
N LYS A 328 27.43 32.20 -9.28
CA LYS A 328 26.50 31.07 -9.22
C LYS A 328 26.76 30.15 -10.42
N LYS A 329 27.09 28.90 -10.13
CA LYS A 329 27.20 27.81 -11.11
C LYS A 329 26.16 26.75 -10.76
N ILE A 330 25.34 26.34 -11.72
CA ILE A 330 24.45 25.18 -11.53
C ILE A 330 25.32 23.92 -11.58
N ILE A 331 25.24 23.06 -10.55
CA ILE A 331 26.11 21.88 -10.40
C ILE A 331 25.72 20.78 -11.38
N SER A 332 26.75 20.31 -12.08
CA SER A 332 26.96 18.94 -12.59
C SER A 332 25.89 18.31 -13.49
N ASP A 333 26.32 17.90 -14.68
CA ASP A 333 25.57 16.99 -15.58
C ASP A 333 25.44 15.55 -15.01
N GLN A 334 26.01 15.25 -13.83
CA GLN A 334 25.95 13.92 -13.19
C GLN A 334 24.91 13.88 -12.07
N LEU A 335 24.17 12.78 -12.00
CA LEU A 335 23.20 12.55 -10.93
C LEU A 335 23.98 12.34 -9.64
N VAL A 336 23.68 13.14 -8.61
CA VAL A 336 24.29 13.01 -7.30
C VAL A 336 23.32 12.29 -6.36
N ASN A 337 23.87 11.55 -5.40
CA ASN A 337 23.06 10.89 -4.38
C ASN A 337 22.48 11.96 -3.45
N ASN A 338 21.16 12.08 -3.46
CA ASN A 338 20.43 13.07 -2.66
C ASN A 338 19.61 12.36 -1.58
N LEU A 339 19.55 12.97 -0.41
CA LEU A 339 18.64 12.59 0.66
C LEU A 339 17.61 13.71 0.81
N VAL A 340 16.33 13.35 0.86
CA VAL A 340 15.23 14.29 1.12
C VAL A 340 14.43 13.78 2.29
N GLU A 341 14.30 14.63 3.32
CA GLU A 341 13.43 14.36 4.45
C GLU A 341 12.01 14.80 4.12
N VAL A 342 11.08 13.85 4.19
CA VAL A 342 9.65 14.07 3.96
C VAL A 342 8.91 13.59 5.20
N GLY A 343 8.14 14.50 5.82
CA GLY A 343 7.43 14.26 7.08
C GLY A 343 6.48 13.05 7.04
N THR A 344 6.04 12.61 8.21
CA THR A 344 5.05 11.53 8.32
C THR A 344 3.69 12.01 7.83
N GLY A 345 3.04 11.24 6.95
CA GLY A 345 1.77 11.62 6.33
C GLY A 345 1.92 12.37 5.00
N GLU A 346 3.06 12.99 4.73
CA GLU A 346 3.36 13.79 3.52
C GLU A 346 3.53 12.95 2.22
N GLY A 347 3.15 11.67 2.23
CA GLY A 347 3.20 10.83 1.03
C GLY A 347 4.60 10.44 0.53
N LYS A 348 5.50 10.02 1.44
CA LYS A 348 6.79 9.40 1.09
C LYS A 348 6.69 8.33 0.00
N SER A 349 5.69 7.45 0.09
CA SER A 349 5.45 6.38 -0.88
C SER A 349 5.16 6.93 -2.27
N VAL A 350 4.48 8.07 -2.39
CA VAL A 350 4.24 8.78 -3.67
C VAL A 350 5.55 9.29 -4.24
N VAL A 351 6.37 9.98 -3.43
CA VAL A 351 7.69 10.48 -3.85
C VAL A 351 8.56 9.34 -4.39
N MET A 352 8.61 8.21 -3.67
CA MET A 352 9.39 7.04 -4.07
C MET A 352 8.87 6.42 -5.37
N ALA A 353 7.57 6.11 -5.45
CA ALA A 353 6.99 5.43 -6.62
C ALA A 353 7.11 6.27 -7.90
N ILE A 354 6.86 7.57 -7.82
CA ILE A 354 6.93 8.45 -8.98
C ILE A 354 8.39 8.67 -9.42
N THR A 355 9.33 8.76 -8.46
CA THR A 355 10.76 8.79 -8.78
C THR A 355 11.20 7.49 -9.47
N ALA A 356 10.70 6.33 -9.01
CA ALA A 356 10.94 5.05 -9.67
C ALA A 356 10.39 5.02 -11.10
N CYS A 357 9.19 5.57 -11.34
CA CYS A 357 8.65 5.71 -12.69
C CYS A 357 9.59 6.50 -13.61
N VAL A 358 10.15 7.62 -13.14
CA VAL A 358 11.08 8.44 -13.94
C VAL A 358 12.32 7.64 -14.34
N PHE A 359 12.94 6.92 -13.40
CA PHE A 359 14.13 6.12 -13.67
C PHE A 359 13.85 4.92 -14.58
N ALA A 360 12.76 4.18 -14.32
CA ALA A 360 12.36 3.02 -15.10
C ALA A 360 11.98 3.36 -16.53
N LEU A 361 11.27 4.49 -16.73
CA LEU A 361 11.04 5.04 -18.07
C LEU A 361 12.35 5.42 -18.77
N GLY A 362 13.32 5.96 -18.03
CA GLY A 362 14.67 6.21 -18.52
C GLY A 362 15.49 4.95 -18.84
N GLY A 363 14.94 3.75 -18.63
CA GLY A 363 15.57 2.47 -18.95
C GLY A 363 16.46 1.90 -17.85
N VAL A 364 16.37 2.42 -16.62
CA VAL A 364 17.13 1.92 -15.45
C VAL A 364 16.25 1.06 -14.56
N ASP A 365 16.82 -0.05 -14.08
CA ASP A 365 16.15 -0.91 -13.10
C ASP A 365 16.24 -0.28 -11.70
N VAL A 366 15.13 -0.28 -10.97
CA VAL A 366 14.93 0.49 -9.73
C VAL A 366 14.56 -0.44 -8.59
N ASN A 367 15.34 -0.36 -7.51
CA ASN A 367 15.07 -1.06 -6.25
C ASN A 367 14.51 -0.08 -5.21
N CYS A 368 13.23 -0.24 -4.86
CA CYS A 368 12.53 0.51 -3.82
C CYS A 368 12.57 -0.27 -2.50
N SER A 369 13.45 0.17 -1.59
CA SER A 369 13.58 -0.45 -0.26
C SER A 369 12.61 0.14 0.76
N CYS A 370 11.84 -0.71 1.42
CA CYS A 370 10.98 -0.38 2.56
C CYS A 370 11.49 -1.06 3.85
N TYR A 371 11.00 -0.62 5.00
CA TYR A 371 11.37 -1.21 6.29
C TYR A 371 10.82 -2.63 6.47
N SER A 372 9.56 -2.86 6.12
CA SER A 372 8.88 -4.15 6.27
C SER A 372 8.30 -4.65 4.96
N GLU A 373 8.09 -5.97 4.88
CA GLU A 373 7.49 -6.61 3.72
C GLU A 373 6.05 -6.13 3.48
N VAL A 374 5.27 -5.96 4.55
CA VAL A 374 3.89 -5.44 4.47
C VAL A 374 3.86 -4.05 3.83
N LEU A 375 4.75 -3.13 4.24
CA LEU A 375 4.83 -1.79 3.64
C LEU A 375 5.26 -1.85 2.18
N SER A 376 6.20 -2.74 1.87
CA SER A 376 6.72 -2.96 0.53
C SER A 376 5.63 -3.46 -0.44
N ILE A 377 4.85 -4.47 -0.02
CA ILE A 377 3.74 -5.02 -0.79
C ILE A 377 2.65 -3.96 -1.00
N ARG A 378 2.27 -3.25 0.07
CA ARG A 378 1.27 -2.19 0.00
C ARG A 378 1.68 -1.12 -1.01
N ASP A 379 2.89 -0.57 -0.86
CA ASP A 379 3.36 0.51 -1.72
C ASP A 379 3.51 0.06 -3.18
N LYS A 380 3.95 -1.19 -3.44
CA LYS A 380 3.97 -1.74 -4.81
C LYS A 380 2.55 -1.87 -5.36
N SER A 381 1.61 -2.41 -4.59
CA SER A 381 0.22 -2.64 -4.99
C SER A 381 -0.50 -1.33 -5.33
N ASP A 382 -0.30 -0.29 -4.52
CA ASP A 382 -0.95 1.02 -4.71
C ASP A 382 -0.54 1.70 -6.04
N PHE A 383 0.64 1.38 -6.58
CA PHE A 383 1.17 1.94 -7.82
C PHE A 383 1.25 0.96 -9.00
N ALA A 384 0.92 -0.32 -8.78
CA ALA A 384 1.00 -1.36 -9.81
C ALA A 384 0.26 -0.96 -11.09
N SER A 385 -0.96 -0.43 -10.96
CA SER A 385 -1.76 0.01 -12.12
C SER A 385 -1.09 1.11 -12.96
N VAL A 386 -0.25 1.97 -12.35
CA VAL A 386 0.54 2.99 -13.04
C VAL A 386 1.75 2.36 -13.72
N PHE A 387 2.45 1.44 -13.02
CA PHE A 387 3.61 0.74 -13.55
C PHE A 387 3.25 -0.12 -14.78
N THR A 388 2.15 -0.87 -14.69
CA THR A 388 1.64 -1.69 -15.80
C THR A 388 1.24 -0.82 -16.99
N ALA A 389 0.52 0.29 -16.75
CA ALA A 389 0.10 1.20 -17.83
C ALA A 389 1.30 1.81 -18.57
N LEU A 390 2.34 2.18 -17.84
CA LEU A 390 3.58 2.69 -18.41
C LEU A 390 4.46 1.59 -19.02
N GLY A 391 4.19 0.31 -18.75
CA GLY A 391 4.98 -0.82 -19.24
C GLY A 391 6.37 -0.91 -18.61
N ILE A 392 6.47 -0.55 -17.32
CA ILE A 392 7.74 -0.44 -16.57
C ILE A 392 7.79 -1.33 -15.32
N GLU A 393 6.77 -2.16 -15.11
CA GLU A 393 6.63 -3.00 -13.91
C GLU A 393 7.83 -3.94 -13.71
N ASP A 394 8.35 -4.55 -14.78
CA ASP A 394 9.48 -5.48 -14.73
C ASP A 394 10.81 -4.81 -14.33
N ARG A 395 10.85 -3.47 -14.32
CA ARG A 395 12.03 -2.68 -13.95
C ARG A 395 11.96 -2.12 -12.54
N ILE A 396 10.86 -2.30 -11.83
CA ILE A 396 10.66 -1.72 -10.49
C ILE A 396 10.45 -2.85 -9.48
N GLU A 397 11.45 -3.07 -8.65
CA GLU A 397 11.41 -4.05 -7.59
C GLU A 397 11.21 -3.38 -6.22
N TYR A 398 10.22 -3.85 -5.48
CA TYR A 398 9.98 -3.45 -4.10
C TYR A 398 10.41 -4.59 -3.17
N GLY A 399 11.15 -4.27 -2.12
CA GLY A 399 11.53 -5.25 -1.11
C GLY A 399 11.95 -4.60 0.20
N THR A 400 12.25 -5.44 1.19
CA THR A 400 13.00 -4.97 2.36
C THR A 400 14.47 -4.78 1.99
N PHE A 401 15.19 -3.95 2.74
CA PHE A 401 16.62 -3.74 2.52
C PHE A 401 17.39 -5.07 2.45
N ASN A 402 17.12 -5.99 3.38
CA ASN A 402 17.75 -7.31 3.40
C ASN A 402 17.41 -8.13 2.17
N LYS A 403 16.14 -8.17 1.75
CA LYS A 403 15.70 -8.93 0.57
C LYS A 403 16.38 -8.43 -0.69
N LEU A 404 16.39 -7.11 -0.90
CA LEU A 404 17.00 -6.49 -2.07
C LEU A 404 18.52 -6.68 -2.09
N CYS A 405 19.19 -6.55 -0.94
CA CYS A 405 20.62 -6.84 -0.83
C CYS A 405 20.94 -8.32 -1.07
N GLU A 406 20.15 -9.25 -0.53
CA GLU A 406 20.32 -10.68 -0.79
C GLU A 406 20.12 -11.00 -2.27
N GLN A 407 19.12 -10.43 -2.94
CA GLN A 407 18.92 -10.59 -4.38
C GLN A 407 20.11 -10.07 -5.18
N LEU A 408 20.60 -8.86 -4.86
CA LEU A 408 21.76 -8.27 -5.52
C LEU A 408 23.04 -9.10 -5.33
N ILE A 409 23.30 -9.57 -4.11
CA ILE A 409 24.46 -10.41 -3.80
C ILE A 409 24.37 -11.76 -4.54
N ASN A 410 23.16 -12.32 -4.63
CA ASN A 410 22.95 -13.63 -5.25
C ASN A 410 22.69 -13.59 -6.77
N GLU A 411 22.66 -12.41 -7.39
CA GLU A 411 22.33 -12.23 -8.82
C GLU A 411 23.24 -13.08 -9.73
N GLN A 412 24.53 -13.14 -9.40
CA GLN A 412 25.49 -13.93 -10.17
C GLN A 412 25.68 -15.35 -9.61
N CYS A 413 25.30 -15.58 -8.36
CA CYS A 413 25.61 -16.82 -7.65
C CYS A 413 24.91 -16.91 -6.29
N ASN A 414 24.19 -18.00 -6.00
CA ASN A 414 23.68 -18.28 -4.66
C ASN A 414 24.84 -18.58 -3.69
N VAL A 415 25.17 -17.61 -2.83
CA VAL A 415 26.32 -17.69 -1.92
C VAL A 415 26.19 -18.86 -0.95
N ARG A 416 24.98 -19.14 -0.45
CA ARG A 416 24.75 -20.19 0.55
C ARG A 416 24.95 -21.57 -0.05
N GLU A 417 24.40 -21.80 -1.25
CA GLU A 417 24.58 -23.05 -1.99
C GLU A 417 26.05 -23.28 -2.35
N LYS A 418 26.79 -22.25 -2.80
CA LYS A 418 28.22 -22.40 -3.10
C LYS A 418 29.07 -22.66 -1.87
N VAL A 419 28.81 -21.98 -0.76
CA VAL A 419 29.54 -22.25 0.48
C VAL A 419 29.24 -23.66 0.98
N HIS A 420 27.97 -24.07 0.91
CA HIS A 420 27.56 -25.44 1.23
C HIS A 420 28.28 -26.47 0.33
N ASP A 421 28.32 -26.25 -0.98
CA ASP A 421 29.05 -27.10 -1.92
C ASP A 421 30.56 -27.10 -1.68
N MET A 422 31.14 -25.96 -1.31
CA MET A 422 32.56 -25.86 -0.98
C MET A 422 32.88 -26.68 0.28
N ILE A 423 32.03 -26.63 1.30
CA ILE A 423 32.21 -27.36 2.56
C ILE A 423 32.01 -28.87 2.36
N ILE A 424 30.94 -29.27 1.67
CA ILE A 424 30.58 -30.69 1.52
C ILE A 424 31.42 -31.38 0.45
N ASN A 425 31.62 -30.73 -0.70
CA ASN A 425 32.25 -31.37 -1.86
C ASN A 425 33.73 -31.00 -2.03
N ASN A 426 34.28 -30.12 -1.18
CA ASN A 426 35.67 -29.65 -1.22
C ASN A 426 36.11 -29.12 -2.61
N ARG A 427 35.15 -28.58 -3.39
CA ARG A 427 35.38 -28.04 -4.74
C ARG A 427 35.54 -26.53 -4.69
N GLY A 428 36.75 -26.07 -4.38
CA GLY A 428 37.10 -24.63 -4.39
C GLY A 428 37.33 -24.01 -5.77
N LYS A 429 36.72 -24.51 -6.85
CA LYS A 429 36.85 -23.93 -8.20
C LYS A 429 35.64 -23.06 -8.53
N ILE A 430 35.90 -21.76 -8.68
CA ILE A 430 34.96 -20.80 -9.27
C ILE A 430 35.01 -21.03 -10.79
N ASP A 431 34.09 -21.83 -11.31
CA ASP A 431 33.88 -21.87 -12.75
C ASP A 431 33.29 -20.52 -13.17
N LYS A 432 34.02 -19.79 -14.04
CA LYS A 432 33.51 -18.57 -14.65
C LYS A 432 32.26 -18.93 -15.44
N VAL A 433 31.10 -18.39 -15.04
CA VAL A 433 29.90 -18.41 -15.88
C VAL A 433 30.20 -17.56 -17.10
N THR A 434 30.52 -18.20 -18.24
CA THR A 434 30.53 -17.54 -19.54
C THR A 434 29.08 -17.27 -19.93
N GLY A 435 28.74 -16.00 -20.17
CA GLY A 435 27.37 -15.49 -20.28
C GLY A 435 26.57 -15.96 -21.49
N SER A 436 26.14 -17.23 -21.49
CA SER A 436 25.27 -17.78 -22.52
C SER A 436 24.07 -18.56 -21.95
N GLU A 437 23.43 -18.07 -20.89
CA GLU A 437 22.09 -18.51 -20.50
C GLU A 437 21.19 -17.31 -20.15
N LYS A 438 21.08 -16.37 -21.10
CA LYS A 438 19.93 -15.45 -21.17
C LYS A 438 18.94 -15.98 -22.20
N SER A 439 18.19 -17.03 -21.85
CA SER A 439 16.86 -17.30 -22.41
C SER A 439 16.29 -18.55 -21.79
N GLN A 440 15.51 -18.44 -20.71
CA GLN A 440 14.40 -19.35 -20.41
C GLN A 440 13.57 -18.95 -19.19
N PHE A 441 13.32 -17.66 -18.98
CA PHE A 441 12.09 -17.21 -18.32
C PHE A 441 11.75 -15.86 -18.97
N LYS A 442 10.79 -15.90 -19.89
CA LYS A 442 10.13 -14.73 -20.49
C LYS A 442 8.71 -14.68 -19.95
#